data_AF-A0AAD7NA44-F1
#
_entry.id   AF-A0AAD7NA44-F1
#
_cell.length_a   1.000
_cell.length_b   1.000
_cell.length_c   1.000
_cell.angle_alpha   90.00
_cell.angle_beta   90.00
_cell.angle_gamma   90.00
#
_symmetry.space_group_name_H-M   'P 1'
#
loop_
_entity.id
_entity.type
_entity.pdbx_description
1 polymer ?
#
loop_
_entity_poly.entity_id
_entity_poly.type
_entity_poly.pdbx_seq_one_letter_code
_entity_poly.pdbx_strand_id
1 'polypeptide(L)' 'VYPILTLPVELTAEIFVHCLPDDPVPPSGKVAPMLLGRICRKWRNIAKGTPRLW' A
#
# COMPACT_ATOMS: atom_id res chain seq x y z
N VAL A 1 14.14 1.00 -16.59
CA VAL A 1 13.10 0.08 -16.09
C VAL A 1 12.78 0.48 -14.67
N TYR A 2 11.49 0.59 -14.29
CA TYR A 2 11.09 0.89 -12.90
C TYR A 2 10.75 -0.43 -12.20
N PRO A 3 11.66 -1.01 -11.39
CA PRO A 3 11.51 -2.41 -10.90
C PRO A 3 10.25 -2.60 -10.05
N ILE A 4 9.85 -1.56 -9.34
CA ILE A 4 8.67 -1.60 -8.46
C ILE A 4 7.34 -1.50 -9.22
N LEU A 5 7.37 -1.06 -10.48
CA LEU A 5 6.19 -1.05 -11.35
C LEU A 5 6.02 -2.38 -12.11
N THR A 6 7.07 -3.20 -12.17
CA THR A 6 7.07 -4.53 -12.80
C THR A 6 6.76 -5.66 -11.83
N LEU A 7 6.70 -5.38 -10.52
CA LEU A 7 6.36 -6.38 -9.51
C LEU A 7 4.91 -6.89 -9.69
N PRO A 8 4.66 -8.20 -9.48
CA PRO A 8 3.32 -8.75 -9.36
C PRO A 8 2.47 -8.01 -8.32
N VAL A 9 1.15 -8.01 -8.52
CA VAL A 9 0.22 -7.30 -7.64
C VAL A 9 0.20 -7.90 -6.24
N GLU A 10 0.36 -9.22 -6.14
CA GLU A 10 0.35 -10.01 -4.91
C GLU A 10 1.54 -9.64 -4.03
N LEU A 11 2.74 -9.58 -4.61
CA LEU A 11 3.95 -9.18 -3.88
C LEU A 11 3.90 -7.70 -3.48
N THR A 12 3.33 -6.84 -4.33
CA THR A 12 3.13 -5.43 -3.99
C THR A 12 2.16 -5.27 -2.82
N ALA A 13 1.08 -6.06 -2.79
CA ALA A 13 0.12 -6.07 -1.70
C ALA A 13 0.75 -6.58 -0.39
N GLU A 14 1.59 -7.62 -0.44
CA GLU A 14 2.27 -8.12 0.77
C GLU A 14 3.23 -7.07 1.35
N ILE A 15 3.99 -6.38 0.49
CA ILE A 15 4.84 -5.25 0.91
C ILE A 15 3.99 -4.17 1.59
N PHE A 16 2.81 -3.86 1.07
CA PHE A 16 1.93 -2.86 1.67
C PHE A 16 1.45 -3.26 3.07
N VAL A 17 1.14 -4.55 3.27
CA VAL A 17 0.75 -5.06 4.60
C VAL A 17 1.90 -4.93 5.59
N HIS A 18 3.13 -5.20 5.16
CA HIS A 18 4.32 -4.97 5.98
C HIS A 18 4.66 -3.49 6.23
N CYS A 19 3.99 -2.56 5.55
CA CYS A 19 4.14 -1.12 5.80
C CYS A 19 3.10 -0.59 6.81
N LEU A 20 2.19 -1.43 7.29
CA LEU A 20 1.23 -1.03 8.33
C LEU A 20 1.99 -0.74 9.64
N PRO A 21 1.54 0.25 10.41
CA PRO A 21 2.12 0.52 11.71
C PRO A 21 1.86 -0.65 12.67
N ASP A 22 2.83 -0.92 13.55
CA ASP A 22 2.71 -1.97 14.58
C ASP A 22 1.67 -1.59 15.65
N ASP A 23 1.55 -0.29 15.95
CA ASP A 23 0.58 0.26 16.89
C ASP A 23 -0.65 0.85 16.18
N PRO A 24 -1.83 0.90 16.83
CA PRO A 24 -2.99 1.58 16.29
C PRO A 24 -2.72 3.08 16.13
N VAL A 25 -2.65 3.55 14.88
CA VAL A 25 -2.47 4.97 14.55
C VAL A 25 -3.75 5.52 13.94
N PRO A 26 -4.17 6.75 14.29
CA PRO A 26 -5.32 7.38 13.64
C PRO A 26 -5.14 7.41 12.11
N PRO A 27 -6.22 7.17 11.33
CA PRO A 27 -6.16 7.25 9.88
C PRO A 27 -5.63 8.62 9.46
N SER A 28 -4.51 8.64 8.73
CA SER A 28 -3.93 9.88 8.23
C SER A 28 -3.30 9.68 6.86
N GLY A 29 -3.31 10.72 6.04
CA GLY A 29 -2.64 10.69 4.73
C GLY A 29 -1.11 10.58 4.78
N LYS A 30 -0.53 10.43 5.97
CA LYS A 30 0.90 10.25 6.25
C LYS A 30 1.25 8.83 6.68
N VAL A 31 0.27 7.97 6.91
CA VAL A 31 0.45 6.58 7.38
C VAL A 31 -0.13 5.62 6.34
N ALA A 32 0.41 4.40 6.26
CA ALA A 32 -0.19 3.35 5.45
C ALA A 32 -1.60 2.99 5.98
N PRO A 33 -2.53 2.56 5.12
CA PRO A 33 -2.39 2.41 3.66
C PRO A 33 -2.57 3.72 2.87
N MET A 34 -3.04 4.80 3.50
CA MET A 34 -3.39 6.05 2.80
C MET A 34 -2.19 6.69 2.10
N LEU A 35 -1.00 6.63 2.71
CA LEU A 35 0.25 7.12 2.11
C LEU A 35 0.56 6.40 0.79
N LEU A 36 0.40 5.07 0.75
CA LEU A 36 0.72 4.23 -0.41
C LEU A 36 -0.17 4.57 -1.61
N GLY A 37 -1.44 4.90 -1.36
CA GLY A 37 -2.39 5.34 -2.39
C GLY A 37 -2.09 6.71 -3.02
N ARG A 38 -1.11 7.48 -2.50
CA ARG A 38 -0.73 8.79 -3.04
C ARG A 38 0.42 8.74 -4.04
N ILE A 39 1.14 7.62 -4.12
CA ILE A 39 2.35 7.48 -4.95
C ILE A 39 1.98 7.45 -6.45
N CYS A 40 1.13 6.53 -6.87
CA CYS A 40 0.65 6.45 -8.25
C CYS A 40 -0.74 5.79 -8.35
N ARG A 41 -1.36 5.85 -9.53
CA ARG A 41 -2.68 5.23 -9.77
C ARG A 41 -2.66 3.71 -9.55
N LYS A 42 -1.60 3.03 -10.00
CA LYS A 42 -1.45 1.57 -9.84
C LYS A 42 -1.47 1.19 -8.35
N TRP A 43 -0.65 1.85 -7.51
CA TRP A 43 -0.57 1.57 -6.08
C TRP A 43 -1.90 1.86 -5.36
N ARG A 44 -2.59 2.93 -5.75
CA ARG A 44 -3.93 3.22 -5.21
C ARG A 44 -4.93 2.11 -5.49
N ASN A 45 -4.92 1.55 -6.70
CA ASN A 45 -5.81 0.45 -7.05
C ASN A 45 -5.48 -0.82 -6.27
N ILE A 46 -4.20 -1.14 -6.11
CA ILE A 46 -3.73 -2.29 -5.32
C ILE A 46 -4.14 -2.13 -3.86
N ALA A 47 -3.88 -0.97 -3.24
CA ALA A 47 -4.23 -0.74 -1.85
C ALA A 47 -5.75 -0.82 -1.59
N LYS A 48 -6.57 -0.26 -2.50
CA LYS A 48 -8.04 -0.39 -2.42
C LYS A 48 -8.52 -1.83 -2.59
N GLY A 49 -7.85 -2.62 -3.42
CA GLY A 49 -8.17 -4.02 -3.68
C GLY A 49 -7.61 -5.01 -2.66
N THR A 50 -6.91 -4.56 -1.62
CA THR A 50 -6.28 -5.43 -0.60
C THR A 50 -7.01 -5.27 0.73
N PRO A 51 -7.95 -6.17 1.10
CA PRO A 51 -8.74 -6.05 2.33
C PRO A 51 -7.91 -6.03 3.61
N ARG A 52 -6.75 -6.71 3.66
CA ARG A 52 -5.84 -6.77 4.82
C ARG A 52 -5.26 -5.41 5.24
N LEU A 53 -5.42 -4.35 4.42
CA LEU A 53 -4.93 -3.01 4.71
C LEU A 53 -5.91 -2.13 5.50
N TRP A 54 -7.15 -2.58 5.67
CA TRP A 54 -8.26 -1.84 6.25
C TRP A 54 -8.77 -2.55 7.51
#